data_AF-A0A1M3NV41-F1
#
_entry.id   AF-A0A1M3NV41-F1
#
_cell.length_a   1.000
_cell.length_b   1.000
_cell.length_c   1.000
_cell.angle_alpha   90.00
_cell.angle_beta   90.00
_cell.angle_gamma   90.00
#
_symmetry.space_group_name_H-M   'P 1'
#
loop_
_entity.id
_entity.type
_entity.pdbx_description
1 polymer ?
#
loop_
_entity_poly.entity_id
_entity_poly.type
_entity_poly.pdbx_seq_one_letter_code
_entity_poly.pdbx_strand_id
1 'polypeptide(L)'
;MKPEIKVTKESSARERLSCTVEDALRAATAMGRVMLTANAQGATHERIGAIEAVSSEGHALRLSGAAHDAAIDPATIESVVADRTGRMKDKALPRLEFLGADGAALFSLICLDGLEPFDAAMKPLGAGAALPEKEKPAPGEPATLADDDQGAAPFTRAAASGEPLTISLRRDGLVQRWTGVVQVVKPAMGFINIITPDFHLHLRGGAVAGWTRVGNDRDATLHAVNGDGGAIGLELSGPAARHG
;
A
#
# COMPACT_ATOMS: atom_id res chain seq x y z
N MET A 1 -20.48 43.88 25.15
CA MET A 1 -19.51 42.77 25.22
C MET A 1 -19.73 41.90 23.99
N LYS A 2 -18.86 42.00 22.98
CA LYS A 2 -18.98 41.20 21.75
C LYS A 2 -18.47 39.78 22.04
N PRO A 3 -19.13 38.72 21.55
CA PRO A 3 -18.63 37.37 21.75
C PRO A 3 -17.32 37.19 20.96
N GLU A 4 -16.29 36.69 21.62
CA GLU A 4 -15.07 36.22 20.97
C GLU A 4 -15.43 35.00 20.13
N ILE A 5 -15.34 35.15 18.81
CA ILE A 5 -15.37 34.03 17.88
C ILE A 5 -14.06 33.28 18.11
N LYS A 6 -14.13 32.12 18.76
CA LYS A 6 -13.03 31.15 18.75
C LYS A 6 -12.79 30.76 17.30
N VAL A 7 -11.76 31.34 16.69
CA VAL A 7 -11.23 30.89 15.41
C VAL A 7 -10.72 29.47 15.66
N THR A 8 -11.50 28.47 15.28
CA THR A 8 -11.01 27.11 15.13
C THR A 8 -9.88 27.17 14.11
N LYS A 9 -8.64 26.95 14.56
CA LYS A 9 -7.47 26.91 13.70
C LYS A 9 -7.73 25.86 12.61
N GLU A 10 -7.95 26.29 11.37
CA GLU A 10 -8.14 25.39 10.24
C GLU A 10 -6.95 24.43 10.19
N SER A 11 -7.24 23.13 10.06
CA SER A 11 -6.21 22.12 9.90
C SER A 11 -5.41 22.41 8.64
N SER A 12 -4.08 22.41 8.74
CA SER A 12 -3.20 22.56 7.58
C SER A 12 -3.50 21.49 6.53
N ALA A 13 -3.38 21.87 5.25
CA ALA A 13 -3.56 20.94 4.14
C ALA A 13 -2.60 19.74 4.23
N ARG A 14 -1.38 19.97 4.74
CA ARG A 14 -0.40 18.94 5.09
C ARG A 14 0.22 19.24 6.45
N GLU A 15 0.35 18.23 7.30
CA GLU A 15 0.96 18.38 8.62
C GLU A 15 1.78 17.15 9.02
N ARG A 16 2.97 17.39 9.58
CA ARG A 16 3.78 16.36 10.22
C ARG A 16 3.26 16.13 11.63
N LEU A 17 2.80 14.92 11.92
CA LEU A 17 2.27 14.56 13.22
C LEU A 17 3.41 14.35 14.23
N SER A 18 3.15 14.66 15.50
CA SER A 18 4.07 14.41 16.62
C SER A 18 3.75 13.14 17.40
N CYS A 19 2.80 12.33 16.92
CA CYS A 19 2.39 11.07 17.54
C CYS A 19 3.38 9.94 17.20
N THR A 20 3.25 8.80 17.89
CA THR A 20 3.97 7.59 17.49
C THR A 20 3.40 7.00 16.20
N VAL A 21 4.15 6.13 15.54
CA VAL A 21 3.65 5.32 14.42
C VAL A 21 2.43 4.50 14.86
N GLU A 22 2.50 3.90 16.05
CA GLU A 22 1.40 3.08 16.57
C GLU A 22 0.12 3.88 16.78
N ASP A 23 0.22 5.09 17.36
CA ASP A 23 -0.94 5.98 17.54
C ASP A 23 -1.58 6.34 16.20
N ALA A 24 -0.76 6.65 15.18
CA ALA A 24 -1.25 6.96 13.85
C ALA A 24 -1.98 5.77 13.19
N LEU A 25 -1.42 4.56 13.31
CA LEU A 25 -2.05 3.34 12.82
C LEU A 25 -3.35 3.03 13.57
N ARG A 26 -3.38 3.20 14.90
CA ARG A 26 -4.59 3.03 15.72
C ARG A 26 -5.66 4.04 15.34
N ALA A 27 -5.29 5.29 15.11
CA ALA A 27 -6.23 6.31 14.63
C ALA A 27 -6.83 5.94 13.26
N ALA A 28 -6.03 5.34 12.37
CA ALA A 28 -6.51 4.91 11.05
C ALA A 28 -7.64 3.86 11.10
N THR A 29 -7.81 3.13 12.21
CA THR A 29 -8.95 2.21 12.40
C THR A 29 -10.30 2.93 12.39
N ALA A 30 -10.33 4.22 12.73
CA ALA A 30 -11.55 5.04 12.76
C ALA A 30 -11.88 5.70 11.40
N MET A 31 -11.07 5.48 10.34
CA MET A 31 -11.28 6.10 9.02
C MET A 31 -12.37 5.42 8.19
N GLY A 32 -12.97 4.31 8.66
CA GLY A 32 -13.88 3.51 7.86
C GLY A 32 -13.10 2.70 6.82
N ARG A 33 -13.37 2.91 5.52
CA ARG A 33 -12.65 2.23 4.45
C ARG A 33 -11.28 2.86 4.21
N VAL A 34 -10.23 2.06 4.39
CA VAL A 34 -8.84 2.46 4.18
C VAL A 34 -8.25 1.69 3.00
N MET A 35 -7.49 2.38 2.17
CA MET A 35 -6.59 1.76 1.19
C MET A 35 -5.15 1.86 1.68
N LEU A 36 -4.54 0.73 2.06
CA LEU A 36 -3.11 0.64 2.30
C LEU A 36 -2.42 0.41 0.96
N THR A 37 -1.68 1.41 0.49
CA THR A 37 -0.96 1.36 -0.79
C THR A 37 0.54 1.44 -0.56
N ALA A 38 1.28 0.57 -1.25
CA ALA A 38 2.72 0.58 -1.29
C ALA A 38 3.21 0.21 -2.69
N ASN A 39 4.33 0.80 -3.11
CA ASN A 39 4.99 0.48 -4.36
C ASN A 39 6.41 -0.05 -4.06
N ALA A 40 6.81 -1.10 -4.76
CA ALA A 40 8.20 -1.55 -4.79
C ALA A 40 8.59 -1.82 -6.25
N GLN A 41 9.50 -1.00 -6.79
CA GLN A 41 10.14 -1.19 -8.09
C GLN A 41 9.17 -1.54 -9.24
N GLY A 42 8.05 -0.81 -9.33
CA GLY A 42 7.06 -1.01 -10.40
C GLY A 42 5.90 -1.96 -10.06
N ALA A 43 5.89 -2.58 -8.89
CA ALA A 43 4.74 -3.29 -8.34
C ALA A 43 4.02 -2.42 -7.29
N THR A 44 2.80 -1.98 -7.59
CA THR A 44 1.90 -1.33 -6.61
C THR A 44 0.94 -2.36 -6.05
N HIS A 45 0.90 -2.48 -4.73
CA HIS A 45 0.04 -3.40 -3.99
C HIS A 45 -0.90 -2.60 -3.08
N GLU A 46 -2.21 -2.77 -3.27
CA GLU A 46 -3.24 -2.02 -2.55
C GLU A 46 -4.19 -2.98 -1.83
N ARG A 47 -4.35 -2.84 -0.51
CA ARG A 47 -5.39 -3.52 0.27
C ARG A 47 -6.46 -2.53 0.67
N ILE A 48 -7.73 -2.91 0.49
CA ILE A 48 -8.88 -2.01 0.58
C ILE A 48 -9.93 -2.59 1.54
N GLY A 49 -10.20 -1.87 2.63
CA GLY A 49 -11.23 -2.20 3.59
C GLY A 49 -10.98 -1.57 4.96
N ALA A 50 -11.76 -1.94 5.96
CA ALA A 50 -11.56 -1.46 7.32
C ALA A 50 -10.33 -2.13 7.96
N ILE A 51 -9.51 -1.34 8.66
CA ILE A 51 -8.47 -1.87 9.55
C ILE A 51 -9.18 -2.25 10.85
N GLU A 52 -9.30 -3.55 11.12
CA GLU A 52 -10.06 -4.05 12.28
C GLU A 52 -9.23 -3.96 13.57
N ALA A 53 -7.93 -4.25 13.49
CA ALA A 53 -7.06 -4.19 14.64
C ALA A 53 -5.62 -3.80 14.30
N VAL A 54 -4.99 -3.15 15.28
CA VAL A 54 -3.55 -2.89 15.35
C VAL A 54 -2.99 -3.60 16.58
N SER A 55 -2.09 -4.55 16.37
CA SER A 55 -1.41 -5.30 17.44
C SER A 55 0.10 -5.16 17.32
N SER A 56 0.82 -5.39 18.42
CA SER A 56 2.28 -5.45 18.42
C SER A 56 2.72 -6.92 18.33
N GLU A 57 3.61 -7.24 17.41
CA GLU A 57 4.16 -8.56 17.17
C GLU A 57 5.70 -8.47 17.15
N GLY A 58 6.31 -8.64 18.31
CA GLY A 58 7.76 -8.46 18.47
C GLY A 58 8.18 -7.02 18.21
N HIS A 59 8.99 -6.79 17.18
CA HIS A 59 9.41 -5.46 16.75
C HIS A 59 8.45 -4.80 15.75
N ALA A 60 7.47 -5.54 15.22
CA ALA A 60 6.56 -5.05 14.21
C ALA A 60 5.18 -4.68 14.80
N LEU A 61 4.49 -3.78 14.11
CA LEU A 61 3.07 -3.51 14.28
C LEU A 61 2.30 -4.23 13.19
N ARG A 62 1.22 -4.93 13.55
CA ARG A 62 0.39 -5.70 12.64
C ARG A 62 -0.94 -4.99 12.41
N LEU A 63 -1.24 -4.70 11.16
CA LEU A 63 -2.61 -4.39 10.72
C LEU A 63 -3.29 -5.71 10.34
N SER A 64 -4.49 -5.91 10.89
CA SER A 64 -5.27 -7.12 10.66
C SER A 64 -6.75 -6.79 10.44
N GLY A 65 -7.44 -7.73 9.78
CA GLY A 65 -8.86 -7.71 9.47
C GLY A 65 -9.13 -8.52 8.21
N ALA A 66 -10.39 -8.65 7.81
CA ALA A 66 -10.74 -9.37 6.59
C ALA A 66 -10.03 -8.81 5.34
N ALA A 67 -9.79 -7.49 5.33
CA ALA A 67 -9.15 -6.80 4.20
C ALA A 67 -7.66 -6.52 4.38
N HIS A 68 -7.08 -6.64 5.58
CA HIS A 68 -5.70 -6.22 5.82
C HIS A 68 -4.87 -7.32 6.47
N ASP A 69 -3.69 -7.56 5.91
CA ASP A 69 -2.62 -8.36 6.47
C ASP A 69 -1.32 -7.61 6.18
N ALA A 70 -0.86 -6.80 7.13
CA ALA A 70 0.37 -6.05 6.97
C ALA A 70 1.19 -5.99 8.25
N ALA A 71 2.47 -6.34 8.16
CA ALA A 71 3.47 -6.15 9.21
C ALA A 71 4.31 -4.91 8.90
N ILE A 72 4.42 -4.01 9.86
CA ILE A 72 5.08 -2.71 9.73
C ILE A 72 6.19 -2.64 10.76
N ASP A 73 7.41 -2.31 10.34
CA ASP A 73 8.49 -1.99 11.28
C ASP A 73 8.46 -0.49 11.58
N PRO A 74 8.04 -0.07 12.80
CA PRO A 74 8.01 1.34 13.14
C PRO A 74 9.39 2.00 13.17
N ALA A 75 10.47 1.22 13.35
CA ALA A 75 11.83 1.77 13.43
C ALA A 75 12.35 2.32 12.09
N THR A 76 11.75 1.92 10.96
CA THR A 76 12.14 2.42 9.63
C THR A 76 11.42 3.71 9.25
N ILE A 77 10.43 4.14 10.06
CA ILE A 77 9.57 5.30 9.75
C ILE A 77 10.13 6.52 10.48
N GLU A 78 10.60 7.50 9.71
CA GLU A 78 11.14 8.76 10.23
C GLU A 78 10.02 9.75 10.58
N SER A 79 8.94 9.77 9.78
CA SER A 79 7.83 10.69 10.04
C SER A 79 6.49 10.19 9.52
N VAL A 80 5.42 10.65 10.17
CA VAL A 80 4.04 10.45 9.73
C VAL A 80 3.45 11.80 9.34
N VAL A 81 2.87 11.86 8.14
CA VAL A 81 2.26 13.07 7.59
C VAL A 81 0.79 12.84 7.32
N ALA A 82 -0.07 13.68 7.88
CA ALA A 82 -1.46 13.78 7.46
C ALA A 82 -1.54 14.73 6.26
N ASP A 83 -2.01 14.21 5.12
CA ASP A 83 -2.14 14.95 3.86
C ASP A 83 -3.60 14.94 3.40
N ARG A 84 -4.19 16.13 3.34
CA ARG A 84 -5.59 16.38 2.96
C ARG A 84 -5.73 16.85 1.51
N THR A 85 -4.64 16.93 0.75
CA THR A 85 -4.60 17.47 -0.62
C THR A 85 -4.99 16.43 -1.68
N GLY A 86 -4.93 15.14 -1.35
CA GLY A 86 -5.23 14.05 -2.28
C GLY A 86 -6.63 14.17 -2.90
N ARG A 87 -6.72 14.11 -4.24
CA ARG A 87 -7.97 14.14 -4.99
C ARG A 87 -7.97 13.08 -6.08
N MET A 88 -9.14 12.49 -6.34
CA MET A 88 -9.42 11.70 -7.54
C MET A 88 -10.73 12.20 -8.15
N LYS A 89 -10.62 12.93 -9.27
CA LYS A 89 -11.73 13.74 -9.80
C LYS A 89 -12.26 14.65 -8.67
N ASP A 90 -13.55 14.62 -8.39
CA ASP A 90 -14.18 15.43 -7.33
C ASP A 90 -14.07 14.82 -5.93
N LYS A 91 -13.52 13.60 -5.81
CA LYS A 91 -13.43 12.90 -4.53
C LYS A 91 -12.16 13.27 -3.76
N ALA A 92 -12.32 13.73 -2.52
CA ALA A 92 -11.23 13.88 -1.58
C ALA A 92 -10.71 12.52 -1.10
N LEU A 93 -9.40 12.33 -1.13
CA LEU A 93 -8.68 11.13 -0.72
C LEU A 93 -7.54 11.52 0.24
N PRO A 94 -7.88 12.02 1.44
CA PRO A 94 -6.88 12.34 2.44
C PRO A 94 -6.17 11.05 2.90
N ARG A 95 -4.94 11.19 3.37
CA ARG A 95 -4.08 10.05 3.69
C ARG A 95 -3.13 10.33 4.83
N LEU A 96 -2.70 9.25 5.49
CA LEU A 96 -1.45 9.23 6.24
C LEU A 96 -0.34 8.71 5.32
N GLU A 97 0.73 9.48 5.17
CA GLU A 97 1.98 9.04 4.55
C GLU A 97 2.96 8.64 5.67
N PHE A 98 3.54 7.44 5.58
CA PHE A 98 4.57 6.96 6.48
C PHE A 98 5.90 7.02 5.73
N LEU A 99 6.75 7.99 6.10
CA LEU A 99 7.94 8.36 5.36
C LEU A 99 9.20 7.72 5.97
N GLY A 100 10.10 7.24 5.13
CA GLY A 100 11.42 6.77 5.53
C GLY A 100 12.42 7.92 5.73
N ALA A 101 13.66 7.58 6.08
CA ALA A 101 14.73 8.54 6.32
C ALA A 101 15.10 9.38 5.08
N ASP A 102 14.81 8.90 3.88
CA ASP A 102 14.99 9.62 2.61
C ASP A 102 13.84 10.59 2.29
N GLY A 103 12.82 10.65 3.16
CA GLY A 103 11.61 11.45 2.96
C GLY A 103 10.62 10.85 1.96
N ALA A 104 10.91 9.69 1.36
CA ALA A 104 9.99 8.98 0.49
C ALA A 104 8.96 8.20 1.30
N ALA A 105 7.75 8.05 0.75
CA ALA A 105 6.72 7.23 1.38
C ALA A 105 7.08 5.75 1.27
N LEU A 106 7.20 5.08 2.42
CA LEU A 106 7.26 3.62 2.50
C LEU A 106 5.89 3.03 2.15
N PHE A 107 4.83 3.64 2.68
CA PHE A 107 3.44 3.34 2.33
C PHE A 107 2.51 4.49 2.69
N SER A 108 1.23 4.37 2.30
CA SER A 108 0.19 5.31 2.70
C SER A 108 -1.11 4.61 3.08
N LEU A 109 -1.81 5.17 4.05
CA LEU A 109 -3.17 4.80 4.41
C LEU A 109 -4.12 5.88 3.90
N ILE A 110 -4.86 5.59 2.84
CA ILE A 110 -5.78 6.54 2.22
C ILE A 110 -7.19 6.30 2.77
N CYS A 111 -7.80 7.33 3.35
CA CYS A 111 -9.21 7.29 3.75
C CYS A 111 -10.08 7.42 2.50
N LEU A 112 -10.72 6.32 2.11
CA LEU A 112 -11.60 6.29 0.94
C LEU A 112 -12.95 6.96 1.21
N ASP A 113 -13.30 7.21 2.47
CA ASP A 113 -14.57 7.82 2.84
C ASP A 113 -14.48 9.35 2.99
N GLY A 114 -13.31 9.93 2.69
CA GLY A 114 -13.13 11.38 2.52
C GLY A 114 -12.61 12.10 3.76
N LEU A 115 -12.75 13.43 3.75
CA LEU A 115 -12.16 14.34 4.75
C LEU A 115 -12.80 14.20 6.13
N GLU A 116 -14.13 14.10 6.21
CA GLU A 116 -14.83 14.07 7.50
C GLU A 116 -14.43 12.86 8.37
N PRO A 117 -14.46 11.60 7.89
CA PRO A 117 -13.96 10.45 8.66
C PRO A 117 -12.47 10.55 8.97
N PHE A 118 -11.68 11.10 8.04
CA PHE A 118 -10.24 11.28 8.23
C PHE A 118 -9.95 12.27 9.37
N ASP A 119 -10.58 13.44 9.38
CA ASP A 119 -10.37 14.45 10.41
C ASP A 119 -10.90 14.00 11.78
N ALA A 120 -12.02 13.26 11.80
CA ALA A 120 -12.52 12.62 13.01
C ALA A 120 -11.50 11.63 13.59
N ALA A 121 -10.87 10.82 12.73
CA ALA A 121 -9.82 9.88 13.11
C ALA A 121 -8.55 10.59 13.61
N MET A 122 -8.15 11.72 13.00
CA MET A 122 -6.93 12.46 13.38
C MET A 122 -7.10 13.33 14.63
N LYS A 123 -8.33 13.72 14.98
CA LYS A 123 -8.61 14.62 16.10
C LYS A 123 -7.91 14.25 17.43
N PRO A 124 -7.85 12.97 17.86
CA PRO A 124 -7.16 12.60 19.09
C PRO A 124 -5.64 12.79 19.06
N LEU A 125 -5.03 12.81 17.88
CA LEU A 125 -3.58 12.97 17.70
C LEU A 125 -3.12 14.44 17.86
N GLY A 126 -4.08 15.38 17.84
CA GLY A 126 -3.80 16.80 17.88
C GLY A 126 -3.28 17.36 16.55
N ALA A 127 -3.00 18.66 16.53
CA ALA A 127 -2.48 19.33 15.34
C ALA A 127 -0.98 19.03 15.14
N GLY A 128 -0.60 18.80 13.89
CA GLY A 128 0.80 18.63 13.51
C GLY A 128 1.52 19.95 13.21
N ALA A 129 2.80 19.85 12.87
CA ALA A 129 3.55 20.95 12.29
C ALA A 129 3.18 21.10 10.81
N ALA A 130 2.76 22.29 10.39
CA ALA A 130 2.39 22.56 9.00
C ALA A 130 3.56 22.28 8.04
N LEU A 131 3.26 21.61 6.93
CA LEU A 131 4.21 21.34 5.85
C LEU A 131 3.79 22.12 4.59
N PRO A 132 4.75 22.48 3.73
CA PRO A 132 4.41 23.04 2.42
C PRO A 132 3.65 22.02 1.57
N GLU A 133 2.97 22.54 0.55
CA GLU A 133 2.38 21.70 -0.49
C GLU A 133 3.46 20.84 -1.15
N LYS A 134 3.09 19.60 -1.48
CA LYS A 134 3.99 18.69 -2.18
C LYS A 134 4.07 19.10 -3.64
N GLU A 135 5.27 19.27 -4.17
CA GLU A 135 5.44 19.40 -5.61
C GLU A 135 4.92 18.13 -6.29
N LYS A 136 4.06 18.28 -7.30
CA LYS A 136 3.63 17.16 -8.10
C LYS A 136 4.82 16.68 -8.91
N PRO A 137 5.22 15.39 -8.80
CA PRO A 137 6.24 14.84 -9.67
C PRO A 137 5.82 15.04 -11.12
N ALA A 138 6.81 15.30 -11.99
CA ALA A 138 6.56 15.24 -13.43
C ALA A 138 5.98 13.86 -13.78
N PRO A 139 5.02 13.78 -14.72
CA PRO A 139 4.54 12.50 -15.22
C PRO A 139 5.74 11.64 -15.67
N GLY A 140 5.83 10.42 -15.13
CA GLY A 140 6.82 9.46 -15.59
C GLY A 140 6.55 9.01 -17.02
N GLU A 141 7.53 8.36 -17.63
CA GLU A 141 7.34 7.73 -18.95
C GLU A 141 6.18 6.73 -18.90
N PRO A 142 5.30 6.73 -19.92
CA PRO A 142 4.22 5.76 -20.04
C PRO A 142 4.77 4.34 -19.93
N ALA A 143 4.05 3.48 -19.21
CA ALA A 143 4.38 2.07 -19.18
C ALA A 143 4.04 1.42 -20.53
N THR A 144 4.86 0.47 -20.94
CA THR A 144 4.59 -0.43 -22.07
C THR A 144 4.51 -1.85 -21.53
N LEU A 145 3.71 -2.69 -22.18
CA LEU A 145 3.55 -4.09 -21.79
C LEU A 145 3.68 -4.95 -23.04
N ALA A 146 4.61 -5.91 -23.01
CA ALA A 146 4.78 -6.90 -24.07
C ALA A 146 3.74 -8.02 -23.92
N ASP A 147 3.37 -8.65 -25.03
CA ASP A 147 2.41 -9.77 -25.01
C ASP A 147 2.93 -10.99 -24.24
N ASP A 148 4.26 -11.16 -24.18
CA ASP A 148 4.98 -12.24 -23.51
C ASP A 148 5.68 -11.78 -22.21
N ASP A 149 5.17 -10.73 -21.57
CA ASP A 149 5.73 -10.19 -20.33
C ASP A 149 5.86 -11.27 -19.23
N GLN A 150 7.08 -11.46 -18.74
CA GLN A 150 7.43 -12.51 -17.79
C GLN A 150 6.78 -12.30 -16.41
N GLY A 151 6.39 -11.07 -16.08
CA GLY A 151 5.69 -10.72 -14.85
C GLY A 151 4.29 -11.35 -14.77
N ALA A 152 3.62 -11.56 -15.91
CA ALA A 152 2.25 -12.07 -15.93
C ALA A 152 2.16 -13.58 -15.67
N ALA A 153 3.21 -14.34 -15.99
CA ALA A 153 3.13 -15.79 -16.15
C ALA A 153 2.61 -16.54 -14.90
N PRO A 154 3.09 -16.29 -13.66
CA PRO A 154 2.56 -16.99 -12.49
C PRO A 154 1.10 -16.66 -12.19
N PHE A 155 0.68 -15.41 -12.42
CA PHE A 155 -0.70 -15.00 -12.19
C PHE A 155 -1.66 -15.64 -13.18
N THR A 156 -1.25 -15.76 -14.46
CA THR A 156 -2.02 -16.47 -15.48
C THR A 156 -2.18 -17.95 -15.14
N ARG A 157 -1.12 -18.60 -14.63
CA ARG A 157 -1.21 -19.99 -14.14
C ARG A 157 -2.15 -20.12 -12.95
N ALA A 158 -2.04 -19.21 -11.97
CA ALA A 158 -2.93 -19.19 -10.81
C ALA A 158 -4.41 -19.02 -11.21
N ALA A 159 -4.68 -18.15 -12.19
CA ALA A 159 -6.03 -17.95 -12.71
C ALA A 159 -6.58 -19.18 -13.44
N ALA A 160 -5.73 -19.87 -14.20
CA ALA A 160 -6.11 -21.10 -14.89
C ALA A 160 -6.37 -22.27 -13.94
N SER A 161 -5.62 -22.39 -12.83
CA SER A 161 -5.81 -23.47 -11.87
C SER A 161 -6.99 -23.24 -10.93
N GLY A 162 -7.36 -21.98 -10.67
CA GLY A 162 -8.38 -21.62 -9.68
C GLY A 162 -7.93 -21.85 -8.23
N GLU A 163 -6.65 -22.18 -8.01
CA GLU A 163 -6.10 -22.37 -6.68
C GLU A 163 -5.78 -21.03 -5.99
N PRO A 164 -5.84 -20.97 -4.65
CA PRO A 164 -5.43 -19.79 -3.92
C PRO A 164 -3.94 -19.45 -4.15
N LEU A 165 -3.67 -18.16 -4.25
CA LEU A 165 -2.33 -17.57 -4.30
C LEU A 165 -2.21 -16.52 -3.20
N THR A 166 -1.07 -16.52 -2.51
CA THR A 166 -0.68 -15.40 -1.65
C THR A 166 0.26 -14.49 -2.43
N ILE A 167 -0.12 -13.22 -2.57
CA ILE A 167 0.68 -12.16 -3.17
C ILE A 167 1.18 -11.29 -2.03
N SER A 168 2.50 -11.19 -1.87
CA SER A 168 3.12 -10.36 -0.84
C SER A 168 3.96 -9.26 -1.49
N LEU A 169 3.85 -8.03 -0.98
CA LEU A 169 4.79 -6.96 -1.27
C LEU A 169 5.65 -6.71 -0.03
N ARG A 170 6.96 -6.86 -0.18
CA ARG A 170 7.99 -6.62 0.82
C ARG A 170 8.86 -5.44 0.41
N ARG A 171 9.02 -4.50 1.31
CA ARG A 171 10.03 -3.44 1.23
C ARG A 171 10.43 -3.03 2.64
N ASP A 172 11.41 -2.15 2.75
CA ASP A 172 11.81 -1.60 4.03
C ASP A 172 10.59 -1.02 4.77
N GLY A 173 10.40 -1.47 6.01
CA GLY A 173 9.30 -1.04 6.87
C GLY A 173 7.94 -1.68 6.63
N LEU A 174 7.75 -2.49 5.58
CA LEU A 174 6.44 -3.05 5.26
C LEU A 174 6.52 -4.44 4.61
N VAL A 175 5.71 -5.35 5.14
CA VAL A 175 5.27 -6.55 4.43
C VAL A 175 3.75 -6.54 4.38
N GLN A 176 3.16 -6.47 3.19
CA GLN A 176 1.71 -6.51 2.98
C GLN A 176 1.34 -7.75 2.18
N ARG A 177 0.22 -8.40 2.52
CA ARG A 177 -0.24 -9.63 1.87
C ARG A 177 -1.70 -9.57 1.44
N TRP A 178 -1.97 -10.29 0.36
CA TRP A 178 -3.30 -10.73 -0.04
C TRP A 178 -3.26 -12.22 -0.32
N THR A 179 -4.28 -12.95 0.13
CA THR A 179 -4.47 -14.37 -0.22
C THR A 179 -5.86 -14.55 -0.80
N GLY A 180 -5.93 -15.15 -1.98
CA GLY A 180 -7.21 -15.42 -2.63
C GLY A 180 -7.02 -16.10 -3.98
N VAL A 181 -8.13 -16.32 -4.69
CA VAL A 181 -8.10 -16.88 -6.05
C VAL A 181 -8.01 -15.74 -7.05
N VAL A 182 -6.98 -15.74 -7.88
CA VAL A 182 -6.86 -14.79 -8.99
C VAL A 182 -7.87 -15.20 -10.06
N GLN A 183 -8.94 -14.42 -10.24
CA GLN A 183 -9.96 -14.75 -11.24
C GLN A 183 -9.57 -14.34 -12.66
N VAL A 184 -8.93 -13.17 -12.79
CA VAL A 184 -8.59 -12.57 -14.07
C VAL A 184 -7.35 -11.72 -13.94
N VAL A 185 -6.47 -11.84 -14.92
CA VAL A 185 -5.30 -10.98 -15.10
C VAL A 185 -5.62 -10.03 -16.25
N LYS A 186 -5.59 -8.72 -16.00
CA LYS A 186 -6.02 -7.69 -16.95
C LYS A 186 -4.84 -6.83 -17.41
N PRO A 187 -4.35 -7.02 -18.65
CA PRO A 187 -3.45 -6.06 -19.29
C PRO A 187 -4.19 -4.73 -19.54
N ALA A 188 -3.66 -3.62 -19.05
CA ALA A 188 -4.19 -2.29 -19.34
C ALA A 188 -3.14 -1.20 -19.12
N MET A 189 -3.06 -0.23 -20.05
CA MET A 189 -2.22 0.97 -19.93
C MET A 189 -0.75 0.70 -19.63
N GLY A 190 -0.20 -0.42 -20.11
CA GLY A 190 1.18 -0.84 -19.83
C GLY A 190 1.38 -1.56 -18.49
N PHE A 191 0.30 -1.99 -17.84
CA PHE A 191 0.34 -2.73 -16.57
C PHE A 191 -0.37 -4.07 -16.67
N ILE A 192 0.12 -5.04 -15.90
CA ILE A 192 -0.59 -6.25 -15.52
C ILE A 192 -1.40 -5.92 -14.26
N ASN A 193 -2.72 -6.13 -14.31
CA ASN A 193 -3.62 -5.76 -13.22
C ASN A 193 -4.37 -6.98 -12.67
N ILE A 194 -4.46 -7.06 -11.34
CA ILE A 194 -5.38 -7.96 -10.64
C ILE A 194 -6.25 -7.07 -9.77
N ILE A 195 -7.56 -7.12 -9.96
CA ILE A 195 -8.50 -6.20 -9.32
C ILE A 195 -9.64 -7.02 -8.70
N THR A 196 -9.68 -7.05 -7.37
CA THR A 196 -10.78 -7.57 -6.55
C THR A 196 -11.38 -6.44 -5.72
N PRO A 197 -12.53 -6.65 -5.04
CA PRO A 197 -13.13 -5.61 -4.19
C PRO A 197 -12.22 -5.09 -3.08
N ASP A 198 -11.28 -5.91 -2.61
CA ASP A 198 -10.42 -5.64 -1.45
C ASP A 198 -8.92 -5.60 -1.80
N PHE A 199 -8.53 -5.92 -3.04
CA PHE A 199 -7.13 -5.98 -3.45
C PHE A 199 -6.91 -5.52 -4.87
N HIS A 200 -5.94 -4.62 -5.06
CA HIS A 200 -5.40 -4.29 -6.37
C HIS A 200 -3.90 -4.58 -6.44
N LEU A 201 -3.50 -5.24 -7.53
CA LEU A 201 -2.11 -5.25 -8.01
C LEU A 201 -2.05 -4.44 -9.30
N HIS A 202 -1.08 -3.53 -9.37
CA HIS A 202 -0.64 -2.91 -10.62
C HIS A 202 0.84 -3.21 -10.80
N LEU A 203 1.17 -4.09 -11.74
CA LEU A 203 2.54 -4.43 -12.05
C LEU A 203 2.92 -3.81 -13.39
N ARG A 204 3.88 -2.88 -13.38
CA ARG A 204 4.38 -2.21 -14.58
C ARG A 204 5.00 -3.25 -15.52
N GLY A 205 4.66 -3.21 -16.81
CA GLY A 205 5.28 -4.06 -17.81
C GLY A 205 6.80 -3.85 -17.85
N GLY A 206 7.53 -4.95 -18.01
CA GLY A 206 8.99 -4.99 -17.96
C GLY A 206 9.61 -4.84 -16.56
N ALA A 207 8.84 -4.62 -15.49
CA ALA A 207 9.41 -4.53 -14.14
C ALA A 207 9.94 -5.88 -13.62
N VAL A 208 9.34 -6.98 -14.09
CA VAL A 208 9.76 -8.35 -13.78
C VAL A 208 10.40 -8.96 -15.01
N ALA A 209 11.70 -9.23 -14.93
CA ALA A 209 12.40 -9.98 -15.97
C ALA A 209 12.28 -11.49 -15.76
N GLY A 210 12.01 -11.94 -14.54
CA GLY A 210 11.78 -13.35 -14.24
C GLY A 210 11.38 -13.60 -12.79
N TRP A 211 11.28 -14.89 -12.45
CA TRP A 211 10.91 -15.35 -11.11
C TRP A 211 11.95 -16.34 -10.59
N THR A 212 12.50 -16.08 -9.40
CA THR A 212 13.38 -17.01 -8.70
C THR A 212 12.57 -17.84 -7.72
N ARG A 213 12.67 -19.15 -7.82
CA ARG A 213 12.02 -20.07 -6.89
C ARG A 213 12.91 -20.36 -5.69
N VAL A 214 12.37 -20.16 -4.49
CA VAL A 214 13.04 -20.43 -3.22
C VAL A 214 12.21 -21.44 -2.42
N GLY A 215 12.86 -22.47 -1.87
CA GLY A 215 12.20 -23.53 -1.10
C GLY A 215 12.01 -24.83 -1.88
N ASN A 216 11.37 -25.81 -1.22
CA ASN A 216 11.06 -27.11 -1.79
C ASN A 216 9.67 -27.12 -2.47
N ASP A 217 9.27 -28.23 -3.08
CA ASP A 217 8.01 -28.32 -3.85
C ASP A 217 6.72 -28.12 -3.05
N ARG A 218 6.77 -28.23 -1.72
CA ARG A 218 5.60 -28.01 -0.86
C ARG A 218 5.47 -26.56 -0.43
N ASP A 219 6.59 -25.89 -0.19
CA ASP A 219 6.66 -24.56 0.44
C ASP A 219 7.39 -23.53 -0.43
N ALA A 220 7.41 -23.75 -1.75
CA ALA A 220 8.05 -22.85 -2.69
C ALA A 220 7.43 -21.45 -2.67
N THR A 221 8.30 -20.45 -2.70
CA THR A 221 7.96 -19.04 -2.94
C THR A 221 8.64 -18.58 -4.22
N LEU A 222 7.89 -17.90 -5.08
CA LEU A 222 8.43 -17.25 -6.28
C LEU A 222 8.74 -15.80 -5.92
N HIS A 223 9.98 -15.38 -6.11
CA HIS A 223 10.44 -14.01 -5.92
C HIS A 223 10.60 -13.35 -7.28
N ALA A 224 9.91 -12.24 -7.51
CA ALA A 224 10.09 -11.47 -8.75
C ALA A 224 11.47 -10.80 -8.75
N VAL A 225 12.16 -10.90 -9.88
CA VAL A 225 13.46 -10.27 -10.11
C VAL A 225 13.42 -9.33 -11.32
N ASN A 226 14.16 -8.23 -11.23
CA ASN A 226 14.33 -7.25 -12.30
C ASN A 226 15.38 -7.73 -13.34
N GLY A 227 15.62 -6.93 -14.38
CA GLY A 227 16.57 -7.25 -15.46
C GLY A 227 18.02 -7.48 -15.01
N ASP A 228 18.40 -6.94 -13.86
CA ASP A 228 19.73 -7.11 -13.26
C ASP A 228 19.79 -8.32 -12.29
N GLY A 229 18.69 -9.07 -12.14
CA GLY A 229 18.56 -10.19 -11.20
C GLY A 229 18.30 -9.79 -9.75
N GLY A 230 18.12 -8.49 -9.47
CA GLY A 230 17.77 -7.99 -8.13
C GLY A 230 16.31 -8.25 -7.79
N ALA A 231 16.02 -8.57 -6.54
CA ALA A 231 14.65 -8.75 -6.06
C ALA A 231 13.88 -7.41 -6.08
N ILE A 232 12.65 -7.42 -6.59
CA ILE A 232 11.78 -6.23 -6.60
C ILE A 232 10.89 -6.11 -5.35
N GLY A 233 10.85 -7.16 -4.52
CA GLY A 233 10.03 -7.22 -3.31
C GLY A 233 8.63 -7.83 -3.49
N LEU A 234 8.26 -8.24 -4.71
CA LEU A 234 7.02 -8.97 -4.98
C LEU A 234 7.26 -10.49 -4.85
N GLU A 235 6.53 -11.13 -3.95
CA GLU A 235 6.67 -12.56 -3.62
C GLU A 235 5.32 -13.28 -3.78
N LEU A 236 5.35 -14.49 -4.35
CA LEU A 236 4.16 -15.33 -4.54
C LEU A 236 4.34 -16.67 -3.83
N SER A 237 3.36 -17.09 -3.05
CA SER A 237 3.38 -18.39 -2.36
C SER A 237 2.01 -19.06 -2.36
N GLY A 238 1.97 -20.32 -1.96
CA GLY A 238 0.76 -21.16 -1.96
C GLY A 238 0.71 -22.14 -3.14
N PRO A 239 -0.38 -22.93 -3.26
CA PRO A 239 -0.48 -24.01 -4.25
C PRO A 239 -0.20 -23.56 -5.68
N ALA A 240 -0.77 -22.43 -6.10
CA ALA A 240 -0.59 -21.89 -7.44
C ALA A 240 0.86 -21.47 -7.77
N ALA A 241 1.69 -21.21 -6.75
CA ALA A 241 3.10 -20.85 -6.90
C ALA A 241 4.02 -22.07 -7.06
N ARG A 242 3.54 -23.30 -6.84
CA ARG A 242 4.38 -24.52 -6.83
C ARG A 242 4.84 -24.93 -8.23
N HIS A 243 4.06 -24.62 -9.26
CA HIS A 243 4.26 -25.04 -10.64
C HIS A 243 4.99 -23.98 -11.49
N GLY A 244 5.93 -23.25 -10.88
CA GLY A 244 6.71 -22.18 -11.52
C GLY A 244 8.12 -22.58 -11.88
#